data_AF-A0A924H926-F1
#
_entry.id   AF-A0A924H926-F1
#
_cell.length_a   1.000
_cell.length_b   1.000
_cell.length_c   1.000
_cell.angle_alpha   90.00
_cell.angle_beta   90.00
_cell.angle_gamma   90.00
#
_symmetry.space_group_name_H-M   'P 1'
#
loop_
_entity.id
_entity.type
_entity.pdbx_description
1 polymer ?
#
loop_
_entity_poly.entity_id
_entity_poly.type
_entity_poly.pdbx_seq_one_letter_code
_entity_poly.pdbx_strand_id
1 'polypeptide(L)' 'MDNKLIPDYISTSAALLGIPMDAARLERVAAHLQRTAAMAAMLDGADLAVHDEIAEIYNPLASRPSIDENNQL' A
#
# COMPACT_ATOMS: atom_id res chain seq x y z
N MET A 1 -7.51 16.52 1.93
CA MET A 1 -8.55 15.79 2.66
C MET A 1 -9.14 16.73 3.70
N ASP A 2 -10.46 16.90 3.74
CA ASP A 2 -11.07 17.81 4.73
C ASP A 2 -10.81 17.31 6.15
N ASN A 3 -10.48 18.21 7.06
CA ASN A 3 -10.07 17.88 8.43
C ASN A 3 -11.16 17.11 9.22
N LYS A 4 -12.42 17.22 8.77
CA LYS A 4 -13.57 16.50 9.33
C LYS A 4 -13.68 15.04 8.84
N LEU A 5 -13.12 14.70 7.68
CA LEU A 5 -13.23 13.37 7.08
C LEU A 5 -12.27 12.34 7.68
N ILE A 6 -11.14 12.79 8.24
CA ILE A 6 -10.10 11.90 8.77
C ILE A 6 -10.58 11.10 10.00
N PRO A 7 -11.21 11.71 11.03
CA PRO A 7 -11.73 10.96 12.17
C PRO A 7 -12.84 9.96 11.79
N ASP A 8 -13.73 10.34 10.87
CA ASP A 8 -14.82 9.49 10.38
C ASP A 8 -14.27 8.29 9.60
N TYR A 9 -13.26 8.52 8.74
CA TYR A 9 -12.56 7.45 8.05
C TYR A 9 -11.88 6.48 9.02
N ILE A 10 -11.11 6.98 9.99
CA ILE A 10 -10.39 6.13 10.95
C ILE A 10 -11.35 5.30 11.79
N SER A 11 -12.43 5.91 12.31
CA SER A 11 -13.40 5.20 13.14
C SER A 11 -14.13 4.11 12.36
N THR A 12 -14.53 4.40 11.12
CA THR A 12 -15.19 3.42 10.23
C THR A 12 -14.25 2.27 9.86
N SER A 13 -13.01 2.55 9.46
CA SER A 13 -12.02 1.53 9.13
C SER A 13 -11.65 0.68 10.35
N ALA A 14 -11.48 1.29 11.52
CA ALA A 14 -11.17 0.56 12.75
C ALA A 14 -12.31 -0.39 13.14
N ALA A 15 -13.57 0.06 13.03
CA ALA A 15 -14.73 -0.79 13.26
C ALA A 15 -14.78 -1.99 12.28
N LEU A 16 -14.55 -1.74 10.99
CA LEU A 16 -14.52 -2.79 9.96
C LEU A 16 -13.41 -3.82 10.22
N LEU A 17 -12.25 -3.37 10.68
CA LEU A 17 -11.08 -4.22 10.95
C LEU A 17 -11.10 -4.84 12.36
N GLY A 18 -12.11 -4.54 13.19
CA GLY A 18 -12.18 -5.02 14.57
C GLY A 18 -11.08 -4.45 15.48
N ILE A 19 -10.54 -3.27 15.17
CA ILE A 19 -9.49 -2.62 15.94
C ILE A 19 -10.14 -1.72 17.01
N PRO A 20 -9.87 -1.93 18.31
CA PRO A 20 -10.41 -1.07 19.36
C PRO A 20 -9.94 0.38 19.21
N MET A 21 -10.88 1.32 19.26
CA MET A 21 -10.62 2.74 19.03
C MET A 21 -11.30 3.60 20.11
N ASP A 22 -10.53 4.04 21.09
CA ASP A 22 -10.93 5.09 22.02
C ASP A 22 -10.61 6.49 21.45
N ALA A 23 -11.16 7.54 22.07
CA ALA A 23 -10.99 8.92 21.60
C ALA A 23 -9.51 9.36 21.57
N ALA A 24 -8.72 9.01 22.59
CA ALA A 24 -7.31 9.41 22.65
C ALA A 24 -6.47 8.70 21.58
N ARG A 25 -6.79 7.44 21.28
CA ARG A 25 -6.19 6.68 20.18
C ARG A 25 -6.59 7.26 18.84
N LEU A 26 -7.85 7.62 18.66
CA LEU A 26 -8.35 8.26 17.44
C LEU A 26 -7.58 9.54 17.13
N GLU A 27 -7.39 10.42 18.12
CA GLU A 27 -6.61 11.66 17.96
C GLU A 27 -5.16 11.40 17.53
N ARG A 28 -4.48 10.45 18.19
CA ARG A 28 -3.11 10.08 17.81
C ARG A 28 -3.05 9.54 16.39
N VAL A 29 -3.91 8.59 16.04
CA VAL A 29 -3.96 7.99 14.70
C VAL A 29 -4.29 9.05 13.65
N ALA A 30 -5.20 9.99 13.93
CA ALA A 30 -5.53 11.09 13.03
C ALA A 30 -4.31 11.97 12.72
N ALA A 31 -3.50 12.32 13.73
CA ALA A 31 -2.29 13.09 13.50
C ALA A 31 -1.26 12.34 12.62
N HIS A 32 -1.13 11.02 12.80
CA HIS A 32 -0.26 10.21 11.94
C HIS A 32 -0.82 10.10 10.51
N LEU A 33 -2.11 9.83 10.37
CA LEU A 33 -2.75 9.68 9.07
C LEU A 33 -2.72 10.99 8.26
N GLN A 34 -2.89 12.15 8.90
CA GLN A 34 -2.75 13.46 8.24
C GLN A 34 -1.38 13.63 7.58
N ARG A 35 -0.30 13.22 8.25
CA ARG A 35 1.07 13.28 7.69
C ARG A 35 1.23 12.30 6.52
N THR A 36 0.70 11.10 6.65
CA THR A 36 0.71 10.11 5.56
C THR A 36 -0.10 10.59 4.35
N ALA A 37 -1.25 11.22 4.56
CA ALA A 37 -2.06 11.79 3.48
C ALA A 37 -1.31 12.88 2.71
N ALA A 38 -0.48 13.69 3.38
CA ALA A 38 0.39 14.65 2.71
C ALA A 38 1.46 13.97 1.85
N MET A 39 2.07 12.88 2.32
CA MET A 39 3.02 12.10 1.52
C MET A 39 2.33 11.39 0.33
N ALA A 40 1.13 10.86 0.52
CA ALA A 40 0.33 10.26 -0.55
C ALA A 40 0.00 11.30 -1.64
N ALA A 41 -0.37 12.52 -1.26
CA ALA A 41 -0.62 13.60 -2.23
C ALA A 41 0.64 13.98 -3.04
N MET A 42 1.84 13.78 -2.50
CA MET A 42 3.08 13.95 -3.28
C MET A 42 3.25 12.82 -4.31
N LEU A 43 2.83 11.60 -3.98
CA LEU A 43 2.87 10.45 -4.89
C LEU A 43 1.79 10.53 -5.96
N ASP A 44 0.60 11.04 -5.65
CA ASP A 44 -0.49 11.27 -6.62
C ASP A 44 -0.08 12.25 -7.74
N GLY A 45 0.92 13.09 -7.47
CA GLY A 45 1.51 14.00 -8.45
C GLY A 45 2.59 13.37 -9.34
N ALA A 46 2.92 12.09 -9.18
CA ALA A 46 3.89 11.39 -10.03
C ALA A 46 3.29 11.13 -11.42
N ASP A 47 4.11 11.30 -12.46
CA ASP A 47 3.71 11.03 -13.84
C ASP A 47 3.81 9.52 -14.11
N LEU A 48 2.70 8.80 -13.86
CA LEU A 48 2.57 7.37 -14.13
C LEU A 48 1.67 7.15 -15.36
N ALA A 49 2.21 6.47 -16.36
CA ALA A 49 1.47 5.97 -17.50
C ALA A 49 0.75 4.67 -17.15
N VAL A 50 -0.29 4.33 -17.92
CA VAL A 50 -1.09 3.10 -17.71
C VAL A 50 -0.26 1.81 -17.81
N HIS A 51 0.87 1.85 -18.52
CA HIS A 51 1.78 0.72 -18.70
C HIS A 51 2.96 0.72 -17.71
N ASP A 52 3.02 1.68 -16.79
CA ASP A 52 3.98 1.61 -15.69
C ASP A 52 3.55 0.49 -14.75
N GLU A 53 4.40 -0.52 -14.67
CA GLU A 53 4.11 -1.73 -13.92
C GLU A 53 4.46 -1.56 -12.43
N ILE A 54 3.92 -2.45 -11.60
CA ILE A 54 4.34 -2.57 -10.21
C ILE A 54 5.82 -2.99 -10.14
N ALA A 55 6.49 -2.62 -9.05
CA ALA A 55 7.93 -2.89 -8.90
C ALA A 55 8.30 -4.39 -9.01
N GLU A 56 7.40 -5.29 -8.62
CA GLU A 56 7.62 -6.74 -8.63
C GLU A 56 6.43 -7.45 -9.27
N ILE A 57 6.70 -8.21 -10.35
CA ILE A 57 5.68 -8.95 -11.08
C ILE A 57 5.71 -10.42 -10.66
N TYR A 58 4.53 -10.96 -10.39
CA TYR A 58 4.38 -12.36 -10.01
C TYR A 58 4.94 -13.29 -11.10
N ASN A 59 5.88 -14.15 -10.71
CA ASN A 59 6.41 -15.20 -11.57
C ASN A 59 5.88 -16.58 -11.11
N PRO A 60 4.89 -17.17 -11.81
CA PRO A 60 4.25 -18.42 -11.40
C PRO A 60 5.17 -19.65 -11.42
N LEU A 61 6.25 -19.61 -12.21
CA LEU A 61 7.23 -20.67 -12.35
C LEU A 61 8.60 -19.99 -12.38
N ALA A 62 9.28 -19.94 -11.23
CA ALA A 62 10.70 -19.61 -11.20
C ALA A 62 11.37 -20.45 -12.28
N SER A 63 11.91 -19.79 -13.31
CA SER A 63 12.40 -20.45 -14.51
C SER A 63 13.33 -21.59 -14.09
N ARG A 64 12.94 -22.84 -14.33
CA ARG A 64 13.88 -23.94 -14.16
C ARG A 64 15.06 -23.64 -15.10
N PRO A 65 16.31 -23.68 -14.61
CA PRO A 65 17.44 -23.61 -15.53
C PRO A 65 17.27 -24.72 -16.57
N SER A 66 17.43 -24.38 -17.84
CA SER A 66 17.45 -25.37 -18.91
C SER A 66 18.61 -26.32 -18.62
N ILE A 67 18.31 -27.59 -18.36
CA ILE A 67 19.32 -28.63 -18.47
C ILE A 67 19.71 -28.68 -19.95
N ASP A 68 20.88 -28.14 -20.30
CA ASP A 68 21.46 -28.36 -21.62
C ASP A 68 21.87 -29.83 -21.67
N GLU A 69 21.06 -30.66 -22.34
CA GLU A 69 21.29 -32.10 -22.48
C GLU A 69 22.51 -32.43 -23.37
N ASN A 70 23.22 -31.42 -23.90
CA ASN A 70 24.35 -31.63 -24.82
C ASN A 70 25.74 -31.69 -24.16
N ASN A 71 25.88 -31.59 -22.84
CA ASN A 71 27.19 -31.68 -22.17
C ASN A 71 27.52 -33.07 -21.61
N GLN A 72 27.20 -34.12 -22.36
CA GLN A 72 27.67 -35.50 -22.11
C GLN A 72 28.46 -36.01 -23.33
N LEU A 73 29.64 -35.44 -23.55
CA LEU A 73 30.72 -36.04 -24.34
C LEU A 73 32.04 -35.94 -23.57
#